data_AF-A0A356G303-F1
#
_entry.id   AF-A0A356G303-F1
#
_cell.length_a   1.000
_cell.length_b   1.000
_cell.length_c   1.000
_cell.angle_alpha   90.00
_cell.angle_beta   90.00
_cell.angle_gamma   90.00
#
_symmetry.space_group_name_H-M   'P 1'
#
loop_
_entity.id
_entity.type
_entity.pdbx_description
1 polymer ?
#
loop_
_entity_poly.entity_id
_entity_poly.type
_entity_poly.pdbx_seq_one_letter_code
_entity_poly.pdbx_strand_id
1 'polypeptide(L)'
;RGPVAALRGDDGRLALGTGAGLDDLQMRTATDGRPNLVCTYDADASTDDALTGTIYFDARSTDEVVGGLSWQLLWHDENATGGGSGTASTELVVPSKVLGARHFTDGDAATATLGPLGLALSTSVDTESGQFVDDLVTLHLADGTDMVVFDASDPSAGSSLMQSARTDGSTSYALPEGVDVLSVSSITLEGRQLSTSGEEAVSYTFTPAA
;
A
#
# COMPACT_ATOMS: atom_id res chain seq x y z
N ARG A 1 -8.20 3.35 19.55
CA ARG A 1 -7.85 1.92 19.45
C ARG A 1 -7.91 1.61 17.95
N GLY A 2 -6.77 1.22 17.38
CA GLY A 2 -6.61 1.07 15.93
C GLY A 2 -7.25 -0.20 15.38
N PRO A 3 -7.24 -0.38 14.05
CA PRO A 3 -7.80 -1.56 13.39
C PRO A 3 -7.15 -2.86 13.88
N VAL A 4 -7.96 -3.92 14.01
CA VAL A 4 -7.61 -5.13 14.77
C VAL A 4 -6.86 -6.16 13.90
N ALA A 5 -6.99 -6.10 12.58
CA ALA A 5 -6.10 -6.78 11.63
C ALA A 5 -6.30 -6.24 10.20
N ALA A 6 -5.32 -6.48 9.33
CA ALA A 6 -5.39 -6.17 7.91
C ALA A 6 -5.62 -7.44 7.09
N LEU A 7 -6.62 -7.43 6.21
CA LEU A 7 -6.74 -8.37 5.10
C LEU A 7 -6.08 -7.73 3.88
N ARG A 8 -5.17 -8.46 3.24
CA ARG A 8 -4.46 -7.99 2.05
C ARG A 8 -4.93 -8.74 0.83
N GLY A 9 -4.94 -8.03 -0.30
CA GLY A 9 -5.18 -8.63 -1.60
C GLY A 9 -4.20 -8.14 -2.64
N ASP A 10 -3.60 -9.09 -3.34
CA ASP A 10 -2.73 -8.82 -4.48
C ASP A 10 -3.58 -8.78 -5.76
N ASP A 11 -3.33 -7.81 -6.64
CA ASP A 11 -4.10 -7.63 -7.89
C ASP A 11 -5.62 -7.58 -7.64
N GLY A 12 -6.02 -6.91 -6.55
CA GLY A 12 -7.40 -6.69 -6.15
C GLY A 12 -8.14 -7.91 -5.61
N ARG A 13 -7.47 -9.02 -5.32
CA ARG A 13 -8.09 -10.27 -4.87
C ARG A 13 -7.93 -10.50 -3.39
N LEU A 14 -9.02 -10.77 -2.67
CA LEU A 14 -8.94 -11.29 -1.31
C LEU A 14 -8.75 -12.81 -1.37
N ALA A 15 -7.72 -13.32 -0.69
CA ALA A 15 -7.49 -14.76 -0.61
C ALA A 15 -8.68 -15.45 0.09
N LEU A 16 -9.44 -16.24 -0.67
CA LEU A 16 -10.52 -17.05 -0.13
C LEU A 16 -9.97 -18.42 0.27
N GLY A 17 -10.45 -18.96 1.40
CA GLY A 17 -10.17 -20.34 1.79
C GLY A 17 -10.71 -21.29 0.72
N THR A 18 -9.84 -22.13 0.16
CA THR A 18 -10.19 -23.08 -0.90
C THR A 18 -11.07 -24.20 -0.35
N GLY A 19 -12.39 -24.06 -0.46
CA GLY A 19 -13.31 -25.12 -0.06
C GLY A 19 -14.77 -24.70 -0.02
N ALA A 20 -15.36 -24.37 -1.18
CA ALA A 20 -16.83 -24.28 -1.37
C ALA A 20 -17.27 -23.96 -2.82
N GLY A 21 -16.44 -24.19 -3.85
CA GLY A 21 -16.78 -23.74 -5.21
C GLY A 21 -16.64 -22.22 -5.44
N LEU A 22 -16.14 -21.46 -4.44
CA LEU A 22 -15.77 -20.06 -4.62
C LEU A 22 -14.40 -19.96 -5.29
N ASP A 23 -14.36 -19.26 -6.42
CA ASP A 23 -13.14 -19.09 -7.22
C ASP A 23 -12.38 -17.83 -6.82
N ASP A 24 -13.09 -16.72 -6.67
CA ASP A 24 -12.45 -15.41 -6.55
C ASP A 24 -13.39 -14.38 -5.90
N LEU A 25 -12.83 -13.50 -5.07
CA LEU A 25 -13.47 -12.28 -4.61
C LEU A 25 -12.53 -11.13 -4.93
N GLN A 26 -12.92 -10.30 -5.89
CA GLN A 26 -12.05 -9.26 -6.43
C GLN A 26 -12.72 -7.90 -6.46
N MET A 27 -11.95 -6.86 -6.16
CA MET A 27 -12.36 -5.48 -6.38
C MET A 27 -12.07 -5.08 -7.83
N ARG A 28 -13.04 -4.39 -8.44
CA ARG A 28 -12.97 -3.93 -9.83
C ARG A 28 -13.27 -2.44 -9.91
N THR A 29 -12.48 -1.72 -10.69
CA THR A 29 -12.79 -0.34 -11.04
C THR A 29 -13.81 -0.30 -12.18
N ALA A 30 -14.48 0.83 -12.37
CA ALA A 30 -15.47 0.99 -13.44
C ALA A 30 -14.91 0.73 -14.86
N THR A 31 -13.61 0.90 -15.04
CA THR A 31 -12.89 0.62 -16.29
C THR A 31 -12.26 -0.78 -16.31
N ASP A 32 -12.71 -1.68 -15.46
CA ASP A 32 -12.25 -3.07 -15.40
C ASP A 32 -10.77 -3.20 -14.96
N GLY A 33 -10.30 -2.25 -14.14
CA GLY A 33 -9.01 -2.31 -13.45
C GLY A 33 -9.06 -3.18 -12.19
N ARG A 34 -7.88 -3.59 -11.71
CA ARG A 34 -7.68 -4.35 -10.47
C ARG A 34 -6.71 -3.57 -9.57
N PRO A 35 -7.22 -2.85 -8.56
CA PRO A 35 -6.36 -2.10 -7.67
C PRO A 35 -5.80 -3.02 -6.58
N ASN A 36 -4.56 -2.80 -6.15
CA ASN A 36 -4.07 -3.45 -4.94
C ASN A 36 -4.86 -2.91 -3.76
N LEU A 37 -5.19 -3.77 -2.79
CA LEU A 37 -6.07 -3.39 -1.71
C LEU A 37 -5.56 -3.86 -0.35
N VAL A 38 -5.87 -3.05 0.66
CA VAL A 38 -5.75 -3.39 2.06
C VAL A 38 -7.01 -2.99 2.80
N CYS A 39 -7.60 -3.98 3.45
CA CYS A 39 -8.80 -3.82 4.24
C CYS A 39 -8.41 -3.87 5.72
N THR A 40 -8.81 -2.86 6.46
CA THR A 40 -8.72 -2.83 7.92
C THR A 40 -10.12 -3.03 8.49
N TYR A 41 -10.28 -3.86 9.51
CA TYR A 41 -11.59 -4.08 10.12
C TYR A 41 -11.61 -3.73 11.61
N ASP A 42 -12.78 -3.30 12.04
CA ASP A 42 -13.13 -3.02 13.43
C ASP A 42 -13.84 -4.26 13.99
N ALA A 43 -13.14 -5.03 14.83
CA ALA A 43 -13.67 -6.25 15.40
C ALA A 43 -14.85 -5.98 16.36
N ASP A 44 -14.87 -4.84 17.05
CA ASP A 44 -15.92 -4.51 18.02
C ASP A 44 -17.21 -4.06 17.30
N ALA A 45 -17.08 -3.47 16.11
CA ALA A 45 -18.20 -3.09 15.25
C ALA A 45 -18.60 -4.19 14.24
N SER A 46 -17.86 -5.30 14.20
CA SER A 46 -18.17 -6.44 13.36
C SER A 46 -19.01 -7.46 14.12
N THR A 47 -19.68 -8.31 13.37
CA THR A 47 -20.56 -9.39 13.85
C THR A 47 -20.19 -10.68 13.14
N ASP A 48 -20.81 -11.79 13.53
CA ASP A 48 -20.56 -13.09 12.90
C ASP A 48 -20.91 -13.11 11.41
N ASP A 49 -21.82 -12.23 10.97
CA ASP A 49 -22.35 -12.15 9.61
C ASP A 49 -22.01 -10.85 8.86
N ALA A 50 -21.42 -9.85 9.53
CA ALA A 50 -21.01 -8.60 8.89
C ALA A 50 -19.66 -8.08 9.40
N LEU A 51 -18.77 -7.76 8.46
CA LEU A 51 -17.48 -7.11 8.75
C LEU A 51 -17.60 -5.60 8.55
N THR A 52 -17.27 -4.83 9.57
CA THR A 52 -17.19 -3.36 9.50
C THR A 52 -15.73 -2.95 9.37
N GLY A 53 -15.39 -2.12 8.38
CA GLY A 53 -14.00 -1.75 8.13
C GLY A 53 -13.79 -0.61 7.14
N THR A 54 -12.52 -0.26 6.94
CA THR A 54 -12.05 0.70 5.94
C THR A 54 -11.19 -0.01 4.91
N ILE A 55 -11.51 0.20 3.63
CA ILE A 55 -10.74 -0.32 2.51
C ILE A 55 -9.90 0.80 1.93
N TYR A 56 -8.61 0.52 1.79
CA TYR A 56 -7.64 1.34 1.09
C TYR A 56 -7.23 0.61 -0.18
N PHE A 57 -7.05 1.33 -1.27
CA PHE A 57 -6.65 0.75 -2.53
C PHE A 57 -5.85 1.77 -3.34
N ASP A 58 -4.94 1.31 -4.18
CA ASP A 58 -4.25 2.18 -5.14
C ASP A 58 -5.14 2.48 -6.35
N ALA A 59 -4.97 3.65 -6.95
CA ALA A 59 -5.67 4.00 -8.18
C ALA A 59 -4.66 4.53 -9.19
N ARG A 60 -4.83 4.18 -10.46
CA ARG A 60 -3.94 4.63 -11.53
C ARG A 60 -4.25 6.06 -11.95
N SER A 61 -5.47 6.52 -11.69
CA SER A 61 -5.88 7.90 -11.90
C SER A 61 -7.02 8.29 -10.94
N THR A 62 -7.21 9.60 -10.74
CA THR A 62 -8.38 10.12 -10.04
C THR A 62 -9.70 9.80 -10.75
N ASP A 63 -9.68 9.70 -12.08
CA ASP A 63 -10.89 9.39 -12.86
C ASP A 63 -11.37 7.96 -12.59
N GLU A 64 -10.44 7.03 -12.38
CA GLU A 64 -10.73 5.65 -11.99
C GLU A 64 -11.42 5.60 -10.61
N VAL A 65 -10.99 6.45 -9.68
CA VAL A 65 -11.58 6.58 -8.33
C VAL A 65 -13.01 7.14 -8.40
N VAL A 66 -13.22 8.19 -9.19
CA VAL A 66 -14.53 8.85 -9.33
C VAL A 66 -15.52 7.97 -10.09
N GLY A 67 -15.05 7.10 -10.98
CA GLY A 67 -15.87 6.12 -11.69
C GLY A 67 -16.51 5.07 -10.77
N GLY A 68 -15.98 4.89 -9.56
CA GLY A 68 -16.48 3.96 -8.57
C GLY A 68 -15.92 2.55 -8.69
N LEU A 69 -16.17 1.75 -7.66
CA LEU A 69 -15.63 0.41 -7.47
C LEU A 69 -16.75 -0.58 -7.23
N SER A 70 -16.58 -1.81 -7.68
CA SER A 70 -17.49 -2.91 -7.35
C SER A 70 -16.71 -4.09 -6.79
N TRP A 71 -17.35 -4.85 -5.91
CA TRP A 71 -16.90 -6.18 -5.53
C TRP A 71 -17.52 -7.19 -6.46
N GLN A 72 -16.70 -8.10 -6.98
CA GLN A 72 -17.13 -9.17 -7.86
C GLN A 72 -16.79 -10.52 -7.23
N LEU A 73 -17.81 -11.34 -7.02
CA LEU A 73 -17.69 -12.73 -6.60
C LEU A 73 -17.76 -13.62 -7.84
N LEU A 74 -16.79 -14.52 -7.96
CA LEU A 74 -16.74 -15.56 -8.99
C LEU A 74 -16.79 -16.92 -8.31
N TRP A 75 -17.56 -17.82 -8.89
CA TRP A 75 -17.68 -19.19 -8.40
C TRP A 75 -17.92 -20.16 -9.55
N HIS A 76 -17.59 -21.42 -9.31
CA HIS A 76 -17.98 -22.52 -10.17
C HIS A 76 -19.00 -23.39 -9.42
N ASP A 77 -20.00 -23.87 -10.16
CA ASP A 77 -20.96 -24.85 -9.66
C ASP A 77 -20.49 -26.25 -10.06
N GLU A 78 -19.90 -26.97 -9.11
CA GLU A 78 -19.46 -28.36 -9.28
C GLU A 78 -20.62 -29.32 -9.60
N ASN A 79 -21.87 -28.93 -9.29
CA ASN A 79 -23.06 -29.74 -9.51
C ASN A 79 -23.77 -29.41 -10.82
N ALA A 80 -23.33 -28.37 -11.54
CA ALA A 80 -23.89 -28.02 -12.84
C ALA A 80 -23.41 -28.99 -13.92
N THR A 81 -24.34 -29.71 -14.54
CA THR A 81 -24.05 -30.62 -15.66
C THR A 81 -23.50 -29.83 -16.85
N GLY A 82 -22.17 -29.86 -17.02
CA GLY A 82 -21.46 -29.13 -18.09
C GLY A 82 -20.47 -28.07 -17.62
N GLY A 83 -20.29 -27.88 -16.30
CA GLY A 83 -19.44 -26.84 -15.74
C GLY A 83 -20.12 -25.48 -15.83
N GLY A 84 -20.70 -25.01 -14.72
CA GLY A 84 -21.28 -23.68 -14.62
C GLY A 84 -20.31 -22.75 -13.92
N SER A 85 -20.06 -21.57 -14.47
CA SER A 85 -19.46 -20.46 -13.73
C SER A 85 -20.50 -19.37 -13.50
N GLY A 86 -20.44 -18.75 -12.33
CA GLY A 86 -21.31 -17.65 -11.95
C GLY A 86 -20.49 -16.42 -11.57
N THR A 87 -21.12 -15.26 -11.74
CA THR A 87 -20.56 -13.99 -11.32
C THR A 87 -21.65 -13.12 -10.73
N ALA A 88 -21.35 -12.48 -9.61
CA ALA A 88 -22.21 -11.49 -8.97
C ALA A 88 -21.36 -10.27 -8.64
N SER A 89 -21.91 -9.08 -8.87
CA SER A 89 -21.24 -7.82 -8.58
C SER A 89 -22.11 -6.94 -7.70
N THR A 90 -21.49 -6.20 -6.80
CA THR A 90 -22.15 -5.08 -6.11
C THR A 90 -22.41 -3.94 -7.10
N GLU A 91 -23.25 -2.99 -6.69
CA GLU A 91 -23.27 -1.67 -7.35
C GLU A 91 -21.92 -0.96 -7.22
N LEU A 92 -21.69 0.03 -8.09
CA LEU A 92 -20.52 0.88 -8.03
C LEU A 92 -20.60 1.80 -6.80
N VAL A 93 -19.55 1.73 -5.97
CA VAL A 93 -19.38 2.56 -4.79
C VAL A 93 -18.29 3.58 -5.08
N VAL A 94 -18.63 4.86 -4.94
CA VAL A 94 -17.64 5.95 -5.00
C VAL A 94 -16.98 6.07 -3.62
N PRO A 95 -15.64 6.07 -3.54
CA PRO A 95 -14.92 6.25 -2.28
C PRO A 95 -15.31 7.55 -1.59
N SER A 96 -15.53 7.49 -0.28
CA SER A 96 -15.95 8.65 0.54
C SER A 96 -14.84 9.69 0.72
N LYS A 97 -13.57 9.29 0.49
CA LYS A 97 -12.40 10.15 0.59
C LYS A 97 -11.32 9.71 -0.39
N VAL A 98 -10.69 10.68 -1.05
CA VAL A 98 -9.45 10.46 -1.80
C VAL A 98 -8.30 10.93 -0.92
N LEU A 99 -7.38 10.02 -0.61
CA LEU A 99 -6.18 10.34 0.14
C LEU A 99 -5.08 10.66 -0.86
N GLY A 100 -4.70 11.94 -0.93
CA GLY A 100 -3.56 12.36 -1.73
C GLY A 100 -2.26 11.83 -1.11
N ALA A 101 -1.30 11.49 -1.97
CA ALA A 101 0.07 11.35 -1.53
C ALA A 101 0.67 12.74 -1.27
N ARG A 102 1.65 12.81 -0.38
CA ARG A 102 2.44 14.01 -0.14
C ARG A 102 3.85 13.79 -0.65
N HIS A 103 4.34 14.76 -1.42
CA HIS A 103 5.69 14.73 -1.96
C HIS A 103 6.66 15.46 -1.02
N PHE A 104 7.85 14.88 -0.88
CA PHE A 104 8.98 15.46 -0.17
C PHE A 104 10.21 15.42 -1.05
N THR A 105 11.17 16.28 -0.77
CA THR A 105 12.40 16.40 -1.55
C THR A 105 13.58 16.74 -0.63
N ASP A 106 14.76 16.24 -1.00
CA ASP A 106 16.05 16.69 -0.49
C ASP A 106 16.82 17.34 -1.66
N GLY A 107 16.45 18.60 -1.95
CA GLY A 107 16.88 19.28 -3.16
C GLY A 107 16.55 18.48 -4.42
N ASP A 108 17.47 18.49 -5.40
CA ASP A 108 17.39 17.67 -6.62
C ASP A 108 17.95 16.25 -6.43
N ALA A 109 18.49 15.95 -5.24
CA ALA A 109 19.24 14.73 -4.99
C ALA A 109 18.35 13.54 -4.61
N ALA A 110 17.17 13.78 -4.05
CA ALA A 110 16.25 12.70 -3.71
C ALA A 110 14.81 13.21 -3.58
N THR A 111 13.86 12.32 -3.87
CA THR A 111 12.42 12.56 -3.73
C THR A 111 11.78 11.45 -2.91
N ALA A 112 10.72 11.81 -2.20
CA ALA A 112 9.88 10.88 -1.48
C ALA A 112 8.40 11.12 -1.82
N THR A 113 7.63 10.06 -1.93
CA THR A 113 6.18 10.11 -2.05
C THR A 113 5.56 9.29 -0.94
N LEU A 114 4.98 9.99 0.04
CA LEU A 114 4.33 9.39 1.19
C LEU A 114 2.82 9.27 0.93
N GLY A 115 2.33 8.04 0.88
CA GLY A 115 0.91 7.74 1.00
C GLY A 115 0.52 7.43 2.45
N PRO A 116 -0.79 7.28 2.73
CA PRO A 116 -1.28 6.96 4.07
C PRO A 116 -0.82 5.59 4.58
N LEU A 117 -0.41 4.68 3.68
CA LEU A 117 -0.08 3.29 3.99
C LEU A 117 1.32 2.84 3.56
N GLY A 118 2.08 3.72 2.88
CA GLY A 118 3.36 3.36 2.31
C GLY A 118 4.16 4.58 1.89
N LEU A 119 5.46 4.38 1.72
CA LEU A 119 6.41 5.41 1.32
C LEU A 119 7.22 4.89 0.13
N ALA A 120 7.35 5.70 -0.91
CA ALA A 120 8.28 5.45 -2.01
C ALA A 120 9.41 6.48 -1.94
N LEU A 121 10.66 6.03 -2.00
CA LEU A 121 11.84 6.87 -2.01
C LEU A 121 12.63 6.66 -3.30
N SER A 122 13.00 7.74 -3.96
CA SER A 122 13.89 7.74 -5.13
C SER A 122 15.06 8.67 -4.83
N THR A 123 16.27 8.16 -5.02
CA THR A 123 17.49 8.96 -4.90
C THR A 123 18.09 9.14 -6.28
N SER A 124 18.78 10.26 -6.51
CA SER A 124 19.47 10.58 -7.77
C SER A 124 20.72 9.72 -8.00
N VAL A 125 20.98 8.77 -7.11
CA VAL A 125 22.13 7.88 -7.20
C VAL A 125 21.77 6.73 -8.13
N ASP A 126 22.01 6.96 -9.41
CA ASP A 126 21.85 5.98 -10.47
C ASP A 126 22.69 4.75 -10.13
N THR A 127 22.05 3.60 -9.98
CA THR A 127 22.74 2.39 -9.56
C THR A 127 22.13 1.20 -10.27
N GLU A 128 22.95 0.57 -11.11
CA GLU A 128 22.77 -0.83 -11.50
C GLU A 128 22.78 -1.78 -10.27
N SER A 129 23.00 -1.25 -9.06
CA SER A 129 23.13 -1.95 -7.77
C SER A 129 22.48 -1.23 -6.56
N GLY A 130 21.38 -0.49 -6.76
CA GLY A 130 20.78 0.48 -5.80
C GLY A 130 20.18 -0.02 -4.49
N GLN A 131 20.75 -1.07 -3.91
CA GLN A 131 20.37 -1.49 -2.57
C GLN A 131 21.21 -0.73 -1.55
N PHE A 132 20.52 0.00 -0.67
CA PHE A 132 21.07 0.28 0.65
C PHE A 132 21.41 -1.07 1.30
N VAL A 133 22.63 -1.23 1.80
CA VAL A 133 23.06 -2.45 2.50
C VAL A 133 22.40 -2.51 3.87
N ASP A 134 22.27 -1.35 4.49
CA ASP A 134 21.41 -1.05 5.62
C ASP A 134 20.75 0.31 5.40
N ASP A 135 19.50 0.43 5.80
CA ASP A 135 18.80 1.71 5.86
C ASP A 135 17.86 1.79 7.06
N LEU A 136 17.69 3.02 7.53
CA LEU A 136 16.76 3.41 8.55
C LEU A 136 16.00 4.62 8.02
N VAL A 137 14.70 4.45 7.82
CA VAL A 137 13.82 5.54 7.42
C VAL A 137 12.93 5.93 8.59
N THR A 138 12.93 7.22 8.91
CA THR A 138 12.13 7.78 10.01
C THR A 138 11.24 8.90 9.50
N LEU A 139 9.94 8.80 9.78
CA LEU A 139 9.01 9.91 9.60
C LEU A 139 9.00 10.73 10.89
N HIS A 140 9.20 12.04 10.78
CA HIS A 140 9.08 12.96 11.90
C HIS A 140 7.70 13.61 11.84
N LEU A 141 6.92 13.46 12.90
CA LEU A 141 5.58 14.03 13.00
C LEU A 141 5.64 15.44 13.59
N ALA A 142 4.66 16.27 13.24
CA ALA A 142 4.54 17.65 13.71
C ALA A 142 4.30 17.76 15.23
N ASP A 143 3.84 16.68 15.87
CA ASP A 143 3.71 16.60 17.32
C ASP A 143 5.02 16.21 18.05
N GLY A 144 6.10 15.99 17.30
CA GLY A 144 7.42 15.61 17.81
C GLY A 144 7.62 14.10 17.96
N THR A 145 6.66 13.27 17.55
CA THR A 145 6.81 11.81 17.53
C THR A 145 7.60 11.36 16.30
N ASP A 146 8.39 10.30 16.46
CA ASP A 146 9.09 9.64 15.36
C ASP A 146 8.44 8.29 15.06
N MET A 147 8.28 7.99 13.78
CA MET A 147 7.83 6.67 13.31
C MET A 147 8.89 6.07 12.38
N VAL A 148 9.47 4.96 12.81
CA VAL A 148 10.37 4.16 11.97
C VAL A 148 9.54 3.34 10.99
N VAL A 149 9.94 3.36 9.72
CA VAL A 149 9.31 2.58 8.64
C VAL A 149 10.26 1.49 8.19
N PHE A 150 9.69 0.39 7.73
CA PHE A 150 10.47 -0.82 7.41
C PHE A 150 10.61 -0.97 5.91
N ASP A 151 11.75 -1.51 5.45
CA ASP A 151 11.85 -2.02 4.08
C ASP A 151 10.69 -3.01 3.86
N ALA A 152 9.99 -2.88 2.75
CA ALA A 152 8.89 -3.76 2.39
C ALA A 152 9.30 -5.25 2.41
N SER A 153 10.56 -5.55 2.12
CA SER A 153 11.13 -6.89 2.13
C SER A 153 11.55 -7.41 3.52
N ASP A 154 11.55 -6.56 4.55
CA ASP A 154 11.96 -6.95 5.91
C ASP A 154 10.90 -7.84 6.58
N PRO A 155 11.24 -9.07 7.03
CA PRO A 155 10.30 -9.94 7.74
C PRO A 155 9.76 -9.36 9.06
N SER A 156 10.45 -8.36 9.63
CA SER A 156 10.01 -7.61 10.81
C SER A 156 9.00 -6.50 10.49
N ALA A 157 8.82 -6.14 9.21
CA ALA A 157 7.80 -5.20 8.74
C ALA A 157 6.35 -5.65 9.04
N GLY A 158 6.17 -6.90 9.51
CA GLY A 158 4.90 -7.41 10.00
C GLY A 158 3.74 -7.15 9.02
N SER A 159 2.58 -6.82 9.58
CA SER A 159 1.39 -6.45 8.81
C SER A 159 1.49 -5.04 8.17
N SER A 160 2.57 -4.70 7.47
CA SER A 160 2.66 -3.61 6.47
C SER A 160 1.33 -3.38 5.70
N LEU A 161 0.92 -2.13 5.53
CA LEU A 161 -0.40 -1.82 4.95
C LEU A 161 -0.38 -1.66 3.43
N MET A 162 0.76 -1.69 2.75
CA MET A 162 0.84 -1.85 1.29
C MET A 162 2.29 -2.08 0.86
N GLN A 163 2.49 -3.02 -0.07
CA GLN A 163 3.74 -3.18 -0.80
C GLN A 163 3.40 -3.22 -2.28
N SER A 164 3.77 -2.17 -3.01
CA SER A 164 3.65 -2.18 -4.47
C SER A 164 5.07 -2.25 -5.03
N ALA A 165 5.38 -3.29 -5.79
CA ALA A 165 6.62 -3.31 -6.57
C ALA A 165 6.58 -2.15 -7.58
N ARG A 166 7.58 -1.27 -7.54
CA ARG A 166 7.65 -0.09 -8.41
C ARG A 166 8.61 -0.34 -9.57
N THR A 167 8.22 0.11 -10.76
CA THR A 167 9.01 -0.07 -12.01
C THR A 167 9.89 1.14 -12.31
N ASP A 168 9.81 2.19 -11.50
CA ASP A 168 10.54 3.46 -11.67
C ASP A 168 11.88 3.48 -10.92
N GLY A 169 12.30 2.35 -10.35
CA GLY A 169 13.56 2.22 -9.60
C GLY A 169 13.52 2.80 -8.19
N SER A 170 12.35 3.26 -7.71
CA SER A 170 12.20 3.70 -6.32
C SER A 170 12.09 2.52 -5.34
N THR A 171 12.67 2.69 -4.16
CA THR A 171 12.53 1.73 -3.05
C THR A 171 11.22 1.99 -2.31
N SER A 172 10.49 0.92 -2.01
CA SER A 172 9.21 0.98 -1.31
C SER A 172 9.35 0.54 0.14
N TYR A 173 8.79 1.35 1.03
CA TYR A 173 8.79 1.12 2.47
C TYR A 173 7.38 0.98 2.98
N ALA A 174 7.25 0.07 3.93
CA ALA A 174 6.05 -0.27 4.65
C ALA A 174 5.89 0.60 5.90
N LEU A 175 4.70 1.17 6.08
CA LEU A 175 4.35 1.80 7.35
C LEU A 175 3.88 0.74 8.36
N PRO A 176 4.30 0.84 9.64
CA PRO A 176 3.79 -0.03 10.70
C PRO A 176 2.31 0.19 11.01
N GLU A 177 1.84 1.43 10.82
CA GLU A 177 0.44 1.82 10.95
C GLU A 177 0.10 2.95 9.95
N GLY A 178 -1.19 3.21 9.76
CA GLY A 178 -1.62 4.28 8.85
C GLY A 178 -1.24 5.66 9.41
N VAL A 179 -0.77 6.56 8.54
CA VAL A 179 -0.34 7.90 8.92
C VAL A 179 -1.17 8.99 8.24
N ASP A 180 -1.43 10.09 8.95
CA ASP A 180 -1.85 11.32 8.30
C ASP A 180 -0.64 11.96 7.61
N VAL A 181 -0.59 11.89 6.28
CA VAL A 181 0.53 12.43 5.50
C VAL A 181 0.75 13.93 5.73
N LEU A 182 -0.27 14.67 6.17
CA LEU A 182 -0.16 16.10 6.50
C LEU A 182 0.49 16.34 7.87
N SER A 183 0.46 15.36 8.77
CA SER A 183 1.12 15.47 10.08
C SER A 183 2.62 15.20 10.01
N VAL A 184 3.15 14.67 8.91
CA VAL A 184 4.59 14.43 8.74
C VAL A 184 5.29 15.75 8.38
N SER A 185 6.24 16.17 9.19
CA SER A 185 7.00 17.42 9.03
C SER A 185 8.25 17.22 8.17
N SER A 186 8.92 16.08 8.30
CA SER A 186 10.09 15.69 7.51
C SER A 186 10.27 14.17 7.51
N ILE A 187 11.12 13.69 6.60
CA ILE A 187 11.53 12.28 6.53
C ILE A 187 13.06 12.25 6.56
N THR A 188 13.64 11.33 7.31
CA THR A 188 15.07 11.04 7.26
C THR A 188 15.30 9.65 6.72
N LEU A 189 16.33 9.51 5.90
CA LEU A 189 16.88 8.24 5.44
C LEU A 189 18.35 8.23 5.82
N GLU A 190 18.74 7.34 6.71
CA GLU A 190 20.12 7.08 7.08
C GLU A 190 20.48 5.68 6.64
N GLY A 191 21.64 5.48 6.04
CA GLY A 191 22.04 4.14 5.61
C GLY A 191 23.44 4.07 5.05
N ARG A 192 23.78 2.91 4.50
CA ARG A 192 25.02 2.69 3.76
C ARG A 192 24.74 2.23 2.35
N GLN A 193 25.43 2.87 1.43
CA GLN A 193 25.34 2.55 0.02
C GLN A 193 26.62 1.86 -0.45
N LEU A 194 26.47 0.83 -1.29
CA LEU A 194 27.60 0.19 -1.94
C LEU A 194 28.14 1.08 -3.07
N SER A 195 29.42 1.42 -3.04
CA SER A 195 30.13 2.16 -4.08
C SER A 195 31.33 1.37 -4.62
N THR A 196 31.96 1.86 -5.68
CA THR A 196 33.19 1.25 -6.23
C THR A 196 34.38 1.31 -5.25
N SER A 197 34.33 2.18 -4.24
CA SER A 197 35.31 2.31 -3.17
C SER A 197 34.95 1.55 -1.88
N GLY A 198 33.78 0.89 -1.83
CA GLY A 198 33.25 0.22 -0.63
C GLY A 198 31.94 0.82 -0.14
N GLU A 199 31.55 0.53 1.10
CA GLU A 199 30.34 1.09 1.72
C GLU A 199 30.57 2.55 2.15
N GLU A 200 29.68 3.44 1.73
CA GLU A 200 29.66 4.84 2.16
C GLU A 200 28.39 5.16 2.94
N ALA A 201 28.54 5.87 4.07
CA ALA A 201 27.42 6.35 4.84
C ALA A 201 26.73 7.51 4.11
N VAL A 202 25.40 7.42 4.01
CA VAL A 202 24.55 8.40 3.35
C VAL A 202 23.43 8.82 4.29
N SER A 203 23.05 10.10 4.21
CA SER A 203 21.96 10.66 4.98
C SER A 203 21.21 11.66 4.12
N TYR A 204 19.89 11.50 4.02
CA TYR A 204 18.99 12.40 3.33
C TYR A 204 17.96 12.95 4.31
N THR A 205 17.64 14.23 4.17
CA THR A 205 16.56 14.88 4.93
C THR A 205 15.55 15.48 3.97
N PHE A 206 14.42 14.80 3.83
CA PHE A 206 13.36 15.24 2.95
C PHE A 206 12.44 16.21 3.67
N THR A 207 12.20 17.34 3.02
CA THR A 207 11.21 18.34 3.46
C THR A 207 10.04 18.37 2.49
N PRO A 208 8.83 18.76 2.93
CA PRO A 208 7.66 18.82 2.05
C PRO A 208 7.94 19.65 0.80
N ALA A 209 7.66 19.08 -0.37
CA ALA A 209 7.74 19.82 -1.63
C ALA A 209 6.68 20.95 -1.63
N ALA A 210 7.03 22.07 -2.25
CA ALA A 210 6.16 23.25 -2.36
C ALA A 210 4.99 23.04 -3.33
#